data_AF-A0ABC9WSX9-F1
#
_entry.id   AF-A0ABC9WSX9-F1
#
_cell.length_a   1.000
_cell.length_b   1.000
_cell.length_c   1.000
_cell.angle_alpha   90.00
_cell.angle_beta   90.00
_cell.angle_gamma   90.00
#
_symmetry.space_group_name_H-M   'P 1'
#
loop_
_entity.id
_entity.type
_entity.pdbx_description
1 polymer ?
#
loop_
_entity_poly.entity_id
_entity_poly.type
_entity_poly.pdbx_seq_one_letter_code
_entity_poly.pdbx_strand_id
1 'polypeptide(L)'
;MPAEGKSDMERIGLFSEMGYVTIGDKYVSQYMRPFNEAASKNRQMLPGGTKTLSALQAGYFEPQFVRIFDGEAYSNPVQLRRRYRLAESKKNLGKAFLPSNGDKLPCGLGSYYGTIGGSYAYFSPQLKAKERYIPPGKNFYTNPGKKGTGYGYANLTIGEQYPHEPDGYEVERINAKHEITDVYLQREGRKTN
;
A
#
# COMPACT_ATOMS: atom_id res chain seq x y z
N MET A 1 31.10 109.94 -4.07
CA MET A 1 32.41 109.61 -3.48
C MET A 1 32.60 108.09 -3.57
N PRO A 2 33.51 107.57 -4.39
CA PRO A 2 33.85 106.16 -4.35
C PRO A 2 34.77 105.90 -3.14
N ALA A 3 34.57 104.77 -2.45
CA ALA A 3 35.32 104.39 -1.26
C ALA A 3 36.78 104.05 -1.62
N GLU A 4 37.72 104.74 -1.00
CA GLU A 4 39.16 104.56 -1.18
C GLU A 4 39.65 103.28 -0.48
N GLY A 5 39.73 102.19 -1.22
CA GLY A 5 40.39 100.96 -0.77
C GLY A 5 40.72 100.07 -1.96
N LYS A 6 41.99 99.61 -2.04
CA LYS A 6 42.44 98.69 -3.10
C LYS A 6 41.61 97.40 -3.07
N SER A 7 41.21 96.91 -4.23
CA SER A 7 40.49 95.64 -4.31
C SER A 7 41.38 94.47 -3.88
N ASP A 8 40.80 93.35 -3.44
CA ASP A 8 41.59 92.18 -3.00
C ASP A 8 42.52 91.65 -4.09
N MET A 9 42.13 91.76 -5.35
CA MET A 9 42.97 91.38 -6.50
C MET A 9 44.23 92.25 -6.61
N GLU A 10 44.10 93.56 -6.38
CA GLU A 10 45.22 94.51 -6.37
C GLU A 10 46.14 94.32 -5.15
N ARG A 11 45.63 93.80 -4.03
CA ARG A 11 46.44 93.48 -2.84
C ARG A 11 47.30 92.23 -3.03
N ILE A 12 46.78 91.23 -3.76
CA ILE A 12 47.46 89.95 -4.02
C ILE A 12 48.40 90.06 -5.24
N GLY A 13 48.25 91.09 -6.07
CA GLY A 13 49.07 91.31 -7.27
C GLY A 13 48.60 90.52 -8.49
N LEU A 14 47.36 90.03 -8.49
CA LEU A 14 46.74 89.40 -9.66
C LEU A 14 46.06 90.49 -10.51
N PHE A 15 46.57 90.72 -11.73
CA PHE A 15 46.02 91.71 -12.65
C PHE A 15 44.77 91.21 -13.39
N SER A 16 44.62 89.89 -13.55
CA SER A 16 43.46 89.21 -14.14
C SER A 16 43.49 87.73 -13.78
N GLU A 17 42.32 87.10 -13.61
CA GLU A 17 42.23 85.66 -13.38
C GLU A 17 42.51 84.91 -14.69
N MET A 18 43.41 83.93 -14.66
CA MET A 18 43.67 83.08 -15.83
C MET A 18 42.56 82.05 -16.01
N GLY A 19 42.14 81.81 -17.25
CA GLY A 19 41.20 80.73 -17.56
C GLY A 19 41.79 79.37 -17.19
N TYR A 20 41.07 78.59 -16.39
CA TYR A 20 41.49 77.25 -16.02
C TYR A 20 41.09 76.25 -17.11
N VAL A 21 42.00 75.34 -17.45
CA VAL A 21 41.81 74.37 -18.54
C VAL A 21 40.80 73.27 -18.18
N THR A 22 40.58 73.00 -16.89
CA THR A 22 39.82 71.83 -16.40
C THR A 22 38.59 72.22 -15.57
N ILE A 23 37.93 73.34 -15.85
CA ILE A 23 36.67 73.68 -15.19
C ILE A 23 35.56 72.80 -15.79
N GLY A 24 35.07 71.84 -15.01
CA GLY A 24 33.96 70.96 -15.40
C GLY A 24 34.38 69.62 -16.02
N ASP A 25 35.68 69.41 -16.26
CA ASP A 25 36.18 68.11 -16.72
C ASP A 25 36.05 67.06 -15.62
N LYS A 26 35.30 66.00 -15.91
CA LYS A 26 35.18 64.86 -15.00
C LYS A 26 36.50 64.10 -14.96
N TYR A 27 37.10 64.00 -13.78
CA TYR A 27 38.29 63.18 -13.55
C TYR A 27 38.02 61.70 -13.90
N VAL A 28 38.82 61.12 -14.81
CA VAL A 28 38.76 59.70 -15.18
C VAL A 28 39.95 58.98 -14.55
N SER A 29 39.70 58.19 -13.50
CA SER A 29 40.77 57.45 -12.82
C SER A 29 41.30 56.29 -13.68
N GLN A 30 42.62 56.17 -13.79
CA GLN A 30 43.27 55.06 -14.50
C GLN A 30 43.02 53.70 -13.83
N TYR A 31 42.79 53.70 -12.51
CA TYR A 31 42.55 52.50 -11.70
C TYR A 31 41.20 51.83 -11.98
N MET A 32 40.23 52.55 -12.54
CA MET A 32 38.88 52.05 -12.83
C MET A 32 38.73 51.55 -14.28
N ARG A 33 39.84 51.29 -14.99
CA ARG A 33 39.76 50.73 -16.34
C ARG A 33 39.55 49.21 -16.27
N PRO A 34 38.42 48.67 -16.77
CA PRO A 34 38.23 47.23 -16.83
C PRO A 34 39.29 46.60 -17.74
N PHE A 35 40.02 45.61 -17.21
CA PHE A 35 40.97 44.83 -18.00
C PHE A 35 40.22 43.96 -19.01
N ASN A 36 40.60 44.05 -20.29
CA ASN A 36 40.03 43.27 -21.39
C ASN A 36 38.50 43.37 -21.51
N GLU A 37 37.99 44.56 -21.83
CA GLU A 37 36.56 44.85 -22.03
C GLU A 37 35.85 43.91 -23.02
N ALA A 38 36.56 43.41 -24.03
CA ALA A 38 35.96 42.50 -25.01
C ALA A 38 35.62 41.13 -24.39
N ALA A 39 36.39 40.69 -23.41
CA ALA A 39 36.17 39.42 -22.70
C ALA A 39 35.01 39.51 -21.69
N SER A 40 34.78 40.68 -21.08
CA SER A 40 33.71 40.85 -20.08
C SER A 40 32.33 41.10 -20.69
N LYS A 41 32.25 41.64 -21.91
CA LYS A 41 30.98 42.03 -22.55
C LYS A 41 30.17 40.87 -23.14
N ASN A 42 30.79 39.71 -23.37
CA ASN A 42 30.16 38.59 -24.09
C ASN A 42 29.80 37.42 -23.16
N ARG A 43 29.17 36.40 -23.73
CA ARG A 43 28.80 35.16 -23.03
C ARG A 43 30.04 34.53 -22.39
N GLN A 44 29.98 34.34 -21.08
CA GLN A 44 31.02 33.66 -20.31
C GLN A 44 30.79 32.15 -20.29
N MET A 45 31.85 31.38 -20.06
CA MET A 45 31.75 29.94 -19.84
C MET A 45 30.95 29.67 -18.56
N LEU A 46 29.95 28.78 -18.63
CA LEU A 46 29.21 28.33 -17.46
C LEU A 46 29.84 27.02 -16.96
N PRO A 47 30.62 27.02 -15.87
CA PRO A 47 31.33 25.82 -15.38
C PRO A 47 30.41 24.73 -14.80
N GLY A 48 29.09 24.92 -14.85
CA GLY A 48 28.12 24.05 -14.17
C GLY A 48 28.14 24.26 -12.65
N GLY A 49 27.18 23.64 -11.97
CA GLY A 49 27.09 23.65 -10.51
C GLY A 49 27.04 22.23 -9.95
N THR A 50 27.40 22.06 -8.68
CA THR A 50 27.24 20.80 -7.95
C THR A 50 25.76 20.51 -7.82
N LYS A 51 25.33 19.33 -8.30
CA LYS A 51 23.95 18.88 -8.10
C LYS A 51 23.84 18.35 -6.68
N THR A 52 22.89 18.86 -5.90
CA THR A 52 22.55 18.29 -4.60
C THR A 52 22.04 16.87 -4.78
N LEU A 53 22.30 15.99 -3.79
CA LEU A 53 21.85 14.60 -3.82
C LEU A 53 20.34 14.56 -4.09
N SER A 54 19.98 14.17 -5.31
CA SER A 54 18.61 14.08 -5.79
C SER A 54 18.36 12.65 -6.23
N ALA A 55 17.21 12.09 -5.87
CA ALA A 55 16.78 10.77 -6.33
C ALA A 55 16.41 10.76 -7.83
N LEU A 56 16.52 11.89 -8.53
CA LEU A 56 16.29 12.02 -9.96
C LEU A 56 17.57 11.70 -10.76
N GLN A 57 17.41 11.20 -11.99
CA GLN A 57 18.54 10.87 -12.88
C GLN A 57 19.50 12.06 -13.10
N ALA A 58 18.99 13.29 -12.99
CA ALA A 58 19.80 14.50 -13.06
C ALA A 58 20.99 14.48 -12.08
N GLY A 59 20.88 13.83 -10.92
CA GLY A 59 21.95 13.75 -9.92
C GLY A 59 23.08 12.76 -10.27
N TYR A 60 22.91 11.93 -11.29
CA TYR A 60 23.89 10.93 -11.72
C TYR A 60 24.65 11.38 -12.97
N PHE A 61 25.82 10.78 -13.22
CA PHE A 61 26.63 11.06 -14.40
C PHE A 61 25.98 10.55 -15.69
N GLU A 62 25.35 9.38 -15.62
CA GLU A 62 24.63 8.81 -16.75
C GLU A 62 23.35 9.63 -17.03
N PRO A 63 23.06 10.01 -18.28
CA PRO A 63 21.87 10.77 -18.61
C PRO A 63 20.59 9.93 -18.51
N GLN A 64 20.72 8.60 -18.64
CA GLN A 64 19.60 7.65 -18.61
C GLN A 64 19.84 6.58 -17.57
N PHE A 65 18.76 6.16 -16.92
CA PHE A 65 18.81 5.06 -15.97
C PHE A 65 18.95 3.73 -16.72
N VAL A 66 20.08 3.05 -16.55
CA VAL A 66 20.30 1.72 -17.12
C VAL A 66 19.66 0.68 -16.20
N ARG A 67 18.58 0.07 -16.66
CA ARG A 67 17.89 -1.00 -15.92
C ARG A 67 18.52 -2.35 -16.25
N ILE A 68 18.94 -3.07 -15.22
CA ILE A 68 19.62 -4.37 -15.34
C ILE A 68 18.76 -5.41 -16.05
N PHE A 69 17.46 -5.46 -15.74
CA PHE A 69 16.52 -6.45 -16.27
C PHE A 69 15.66 -5.92 -17.43
N ASP A 70 16.18 -4.99 -18.22
CA ASP A 70 15.44 -4.50 -19.38
C ASP A 70 15.47 -5.53 -20.52
N GLY A 71 14.30 -5.85 -21.08
CA GLY A 71 14.15 -6.91 -22.08
C GLY A 71 14.11 -8.35 -21.51
N GLU A 72 14.24 -8.54 -20.20
CA GLU A 72 14.10 -9.86 -19.59
C GLU A 72 12.62 -10.22 -19.33
N ALA A 73 12.19 -11.38 -19.79
CA ALA A 73 10.86 -11.89 -19.48
C ALA A 73 10.80 -12.33 -18.01
N TYR A 74 9.99 -11.66 -17.20
CA TYR A 74 9.71 -12.11 -15.83
C TYR A 74 8.98 -13.47 -15.86
N SER A 75 9.73 -14.56 -15.69
CA SER A 75 9.16 -15.91 -15.62
C SER A 75 8.93 -16.30 -14.16
N ASN A 76 7.66 -16.47 -13.78
CA ASN A 76 7.34 -17.00 -12.46
C ASN A 76 7.55 -18.53 -12.44
N PRO A 77 8.49 -19.06 -11.64
CA PRO A 77 8.83 -20.49 -11.65
C PRO A 77 7.66 -21.37 -11.18
N VAL A 78 6.79 -20.85 -10.30
CA VAL A 78 5.61 -21.57 -9.82
C VAL A 78 4.58 -21.73 -10.94
N GLN A 79 4.34 -20.67 -11.70
CA GLN A 79 3.44 -20.72 -12.86
C GLN A 79 3.98 -21.67 -13.93
N LEU A 80 5.29 -21.63 -14.18
CA LEU A 80 5.95 -22.53 -15.13
C LEU A 80 5.82 -24.00 -14.73
N ARG A 81 6.13 -24.34 -13.47
CA ARG A 81 5.93 -25.71 -12.92
C ARG A 81 4.47 -26.17 -13.03
N ARG A 82 3.51 -25.27 -12.77
CA ARG A 82 2.08 -25.58 -12.90
C ARG A 82 1.70 -25.89 -14.35
N ARG A 83 2.19 -25.10 -15.32
CA ARG A 83 1.97 -25.33 -16.74
C ARG A 83 2.54 -26.68 -17.18
N TYR A 84 3.75 -27.01 -16.76
CA TYR A 84 4.37 -28.31 -17.05
C TYR A 84 3.54 -29.46 -16.48
N ARG A 85 3.14 -29.39 -15.21
CA ARG A 85 2.30 -30.42 -14.57
C ARG A 85 0.98 -30.65 -15.32
N LEU A 86 0.32 -29.57 -15.76
CA LEU A 86 -0.92 -29.66 -16.54
C LEU A 86 -0.69 -30.25 -17.94
N ALA A 87 0.43 -29.94 -18.58
CA ALA A 87 0.79 -30.51 -19.86
C ALA A 87 1.11 -32.01 -19.74
N GLU A 88 1.81 -32.41 -18.68
CA GLU A 88 2.10 -33.83 -18.37
C GLU A 88 0.83 -34.59 -18.01
N SER A 89 -0.07 -34.01 -17.20
CA SER A 89 -1.32 -34.69 -16.83
C SER A 89 -2.22 -34.94 -18.02
N LYS A 90 -2.18 -34.09 -19.06
CA LYS A 90 -2.91 -34.29 -20.32
C LYS A 90 -2.39 -35.48 -21.13
N LYS A 91 -1.14 -35.91 -20.90
CA LYS A 91 -0.55 -37.09 -21.57
C LYS A 91 -1.01 -38.40 -20.94
N ASN A 92 -1.65 -38.36 -19.76
CA ASN A 92 -2.16 -39.56 -19.09
C ASN A 92 -3.40 -40.08 -19.82
N LEU A 93 -3.24 -41.18 -20.57
CA LEU A 93 -4.30 -41.82 -21.37
C LEU A 93 -5.36 -42.54 -20.52
N GLY A 94 -5.06 -42.84 -19.25
CA GLY A 94 -5.92 -43.63 -18.37
C GLY A 94 -5.82 -43.24 -16.90
N LYS A 95 -6.55 -43.98 -16.05
CA LYS A 95 -6.49 -43.81 -14.60
C LYS A 95 -5.09 -44.19 -14.10
N ALA A 96 -4.63 -43.52 -13.04
CA ALA A 96 -3.40 -43.90 -12.36
C ALA A 96 -3.46 -45.38 -11.99
N PHE A 97 -2.36 -46.11 -12.22
CA PHE A 97 -2.25 -47.49 -11.80
C PHE A 97 -2.37 -47.53 -10.27
N LEU A 98 -3.49 -48.05 -9.79
CA LEU A 98 -3.69 -48.36 -8.39
C LEU A 98 -3.28 -49.82 -8.24
N PRO A 99 -2.18 -50.13 -7.51
CA PRO A 99 -1.86 -51.51 -7.23
C PRO A 99 -3.08 -52.13 -6.54
N SER A 100 -3.55 -53.25 -7.06
CA SER A 100 -4.57 -54.05 -6.39
C SER A 100 -3.95 -54.65 -5.13
N ASN A 101 -3.88 -53.85 -4.05
CA ASN A 101 -3.77 -54.44 -2.73
C ASN A 101 -5.09 -55.18 -2.51
N GLY A 102 -5.10 -56.48 -2.79
CA GLY A 102 -6.21 -57.34 -2.42
C GLY A 102 -6.48 -57.21 -0.92
N ASP A 103 -7.74 -57.34 -0.52
CA ASP A 103 -8.11 -57.30 0.89
C ASP A 103 -7.23 -58.29 1.66
N LYS A 104 -6.45 -57.78 2.63
CA LYS A 104 -5.74 -58.65 3.57
C LYS A 104 -6.82 -59.27 4.47
N LEU A 105 -7.32 -60.43 4.06
CA LEU A 105 -8.24 -61.19 4.90
C LEU A 105 -7.52 -61.52 6.21
N PRO A 106 -8.15 -61.29 7.38
CA PRO A 106 -7.57 -61.72 8.64
C PRO A 106 -7.55 -63.26 8.68
N CYS A 107 -6.46 -63.85 8.18
CA CYS A 107 -6.16 -65.27 8.37
C CYS A 107 -5.33 -65.41 9.64
N GLY A 108 -6.03 -65.67 10.75
CA GLY A 108 -5.43 -65.91 12.06
C GLY A 108 -6.22 -66.97 12.84
N LEU A 109 -5.66 -67.43 13.96
CA LEU A 109 -6.30 -68.39 14.86
C LEU A 109 -7.64 -67.81 15.34
N GLY A 110 -8.77 -68.40 14.93
CA GLY A 110 -10.12 -67.90 15.22
C GLY A 110 -10.89 -67.29 14.04
N SER A 111 -10.29 -67.22 12.84
CA SER A 111 -10.99 -66.82 11.62
C SER A 111 -11.78 -68.00 11.01
N TYR A 112 -13.00 -67.75 10.53
CA TYR A 112 -13.93 -68.76 10.00
C TYR A 112 -13.35 -69.56 8.81
N TYR A 113 -12.54 -68.90 7.99
CA TYR A 113 -11.79 -69.52 6.91
C TYR A 113 -10.46 -70.09 7.45
N GLY A 114 -10.52 -71.15 8.26
CA GLY A 114 -9.31 -71.84 8.74
C GLY A 114 -9.37 -72.52 10.11
N THR A 115 -10.48 -72.47 10.84
CA THR A 115 -10.63 -73.22 12.10
C THR A 115 -11.30 -74.58 11.91
N ILE A 116 -10.74 -75.62 12.55
CA ILE A 116 -11.27 -77.00 12.53
C ILE A 116 -12.64 -77.08 13.26
N GLY A 117 -12.93 -76.13 14.16
CA GLY A 117 -14.25 -75.96 14.75
C GLY A 117 -15.10 -75.06 13.87
N GLY A 118 -16.18 -75.59 13.28
CA GLY A 118 -17.11 -74.86 12.42
C GLY A 118 -17.88 -73.72 13.11
N SER A 119 -19.00 -73.30 12.52
CA SER A 119 -19.81 -72.16 13.02
C SER A 119 -20.29 -72.35 14.46
N TYR A 120 -20.08 -71.33 15.30
CA TYR A 120 -20.63 -71.25 16.65
C TYR A 120 -22.16 -71.10 16.63
N ALA A 121 -22.88 -71.92 17.39
CA ALA A 121 -24.35 -72.00 17.37
C ALA A 121 -25.08 -70.71 17.80
N TYR A 122 -24.41 -69.83 18.57
CA TYR A 122 -25.03 -68.62 19.14
C TYR A 122 -24.84 -67.36 18.28
N PHE A 123 -24.03 -67.43 17.21
CA PHE A 123 -23.80 -66.30 16.33
C PHE A 123 -24.46 -66.54 14.97
N SER A 124 -25.46 -65.73 14.65
CA SER A 124 -26.17 -65.79 13.37
C SER A 124 -25.26 -65.28 12.24
N PRO A 125 -25.02 -66.06 11.16
CA PRO A 125 -24.23 -65.62 10.01
C PRO A 125 -24.96 -64.60 9.12
N GLN A 126 -26.19 -64.19 9.48
CA GLN A 126 -26.95 -63.17 8.76
C GLN A 126 -26.15 -61.87 8.64
N LEU A 127 -25.78 -61.53 7.39
CA LEU A 127 -25.21 -60.24 7.04
C LEU A 127 -26.24 -59.15 7.31
N LYS A 128 -26.01 -58.35 8.36
CA LYS A 128 -26.80 -57.13 8.57
C LYS A 128 -26.54 -56.17 7.42
N ALA A 129 -27.59 -55.58 6.86
CA ALA A 129 -27.45 -54.55 5.85
C ALA A 129 -26.61 -53.40 6.43
N LYS A 130 -25.43 -53.17 5.87
CA LYS A 130 -24.58 -52.06 6.27
C LYS A 130 -25.28 -50.76 5.92
N GLU A 131 -25.47 -49.89 6.89
CA GLU A 131 -26.03 -48.56 6.64
C GLU A 131 -25.20 -47.82 5.59
N ARG A 132 -25.88 -47.06 4.73
CA ARG A 132 -25.22 -46.27 3.70
C ARG A 132 -24.29 -45.26 4.38
N TYR A 133 -23.00 -45.33 4.06
CA TYR A 133 -22.02 -44.39 4.58
C TYR A 133 -22.41 -42.96 4.18
N ILE A 134 -22.63 -42.11 5.20
CA ILE A 134 -22.82 -40.67 5.02
C ILE A 134 -21.46 -40.02 5.25
N PRO A 135 -20.85 -39.39 4.22
CA PRO A 135 -19.59 -38.69 4.41
C PRO A 135 -19.78 -37.55 5.43
N PRO A 136 -18.85 -37.36 6.38
CA PRO A 136 -18.91 -36.22 7.28
C PRO A 136 -18.90 -34.94 6.42
N GLY A 137 -19.81 -34.01 6.74
CA GLY A 137 -19.87 -32.71 6.07
C GLY A 137 -18.57 -31.92 6.21
N LYS A 138 -18.46 -30.81 5.49
CA LYS A 138 -17.31 -29.91 5.63
C LYS A 138 -17.22 -29.39 7.07
N ASN A 139 -16.02 -29.37 7.64
CA ASN A 139 -15.77 -28.74 8.93
C ASN A 139 -16.09 -27.24 8.85
N PHE A 140 -16.70 -26.70 9.91
CA PHE A 140 -16.92 -25.25 10.05
C PHE A 140 -15.58 -24.52 10.01
N TYR A 141 -15.42 -23.62 9.05
CA TYR A 141 -14.24 -22.77 8.95
C TYR A 141 -14.47 -21.51 9.77
N THR A 142 -13.86 -21.42 10.95
CA THR A 142 -13.83 -20.19 11.74
C THR A 142 -12.53 -19.46 11.45
N ASN A 143 -12.63 -18.19 11.05
CA ASN A 143 -11.48 -17.28 10.96
C ASN A 143 -11.58 -16.28 12.11
N PRO A 144 -11.19 -16.66 13.34
CA PRO A 144 -11.26 -15.75 14.47
C PRO A 144 -10.37 -14.53 14.19
N GLY A 145 -10.94 -13.33 14.35
CA GLY A 145 -10.21 -12.07 14.21
C GLY A 145 -9.01 -11.98 15.15
N LYS A 146 -8.12 -11.02 14.90
CA LYS A 146 -6.93 -10.78 15.73
C LYS A 146 -7.32 -10.66 17.20
N LYS A 147 -6.63 -11.41 18.07
CA LYS A 147 -6.80 -11.32 19.53
C LYS A 147 -6.65 -9.86 19.97
N GLY A 148 -7.72 -9.25 20.51
CA GLY A 148 -7.59 -8.00 21.26
C GLY A 148 -8.53 -6.83 20.93
N THR A 149 -9.47 -6.93 19.98
CA THR A 149 -10.51 -5.88 19.86
C THR A 149 -11.75 -6.31 20.65
N GLY A 150 -11.75 -5.96 21.94
CA GLY A 150 -12.76 -6.31 22.94
C GLY A 150 -14.05 -5.50 22.87
N TYR A 151 -14.74 -5.54 21.73
CA TYR A 151 -16.14 -5.13 21.64
C TYR A 151 -16.94 -6.33 21.14
N GLY A 152 -17.90 -6.79 21.94
CA GLY A 152 -18.73 -7.94 21.59
C GLY A 152 -19.56 -7.62 20.34
N TYR A 153 -19.26 -8.26 19.23
CA TYR A 153 -20.09 -8.18 18.03
C TYR A 153 -21.24 -9.19 18.14
N ALA A 154 -22.40 -8.84 17.60
CA ALA A 154 -23.50 -9.78 17.46
C ALA A 154 -23.07 -10.95 16.54
N ASN A 155 -23.57 -12.16 16.79
CA ASN A 155 -23.33 -13.40 16.02
C ASN A 155 -21.90 -14.00 16.10
N LEU A 156 -21.25 -13.96 17.27
CA LEU A 156 -19.98 -14.69 17.47
C LEU A 156 -20.15 -16.21 17.64
N THR A 157 -21.33 -16.67 18.08
CA THR A 157 -21.59 -18.07 18.41
C THR A 157 -22.19 -18.84 17.22
N ILE A 158 -22.01 -20.17 17.20
CA ILE A 158 -22.50 -21.08 16.15
C ILE A 158 -24.04 -21.26 16.18
N GLY A 159 -24.74 -20.50 17.03
CA GLY A 159 -26.20 -20.54 17.20
C GLY A 159 -26.80 -19.14 17.21
N GLU A 160 -28.13 -19.08 17.06
CA GLU A 160 -28.89 -17.83 17.11
C GLU A 160 -28.62 -17.09 18.42
N GLN A 161 -28.38 -15.78 18.31
CA GLN A 161 -28.18 -14.94 19.47
C GLN A 161 -29.51 -14.70 20.17
N TYR A 162 -29.55 -14.89 21.50
CA TYR A 162 -30.74 -14.60 22.28
C TYR A 162 -31.13 -13.12 22.12
N PRO A 163 -32.43 -12.82 21.91
CA PRO A 163 -32.90 -11.45 21.89
C PRO A 163 -32.66 -10.82 23.26
N HIS A 164 -32.28 -9.54 23.26
CA HIS A 164 -32.13 -8.77 24.49
C HIS A 164 -33.51 -8.38 25.01
N GLU A 165 -33.92 -8.98 26.12
CA GLU A 165 -35.12 -8.54 26.87
C GLU A 165 -34.80 -7.25 27.64
N PRO A 166 -35.68 -6.24 27.61
CA PRO A 166 -35.45 -5.00 28.32
C PRO A 166 -35.55 -5.18 29.84
N ASP A 167 -34.57 -4.63 30.58
CA ASP A 167 -34.60 -4.60 32.04
C ASP A 167 -35.74 -3.69 32.53
N GLY A 168 -36.21 -3.92 33.76
CA GLY A 168 -37.33 -3.19 34.37
C GLY A 168 -37.18 -1.65 34.40
N TYR A 169 -35.95 -1.15 34.36
CA TYR A 169 -35.64 0.28 34.30
C TYR A 169 -35.76 0.88 32.88
N GLU A 170 -35.71 0.06 31.83
CA GLU A 170 -35.79 0.50 30.44
C GLU A 170 -37.23 0.53 29.90
N VAL A 171 -38.17 -0.12 30.61
CA VAL A 171 -39.56 -0.30 30.17
C VAL A 171 -40.27 1.03 29.91
N GLU A 172 -40.16 1.99 30.83
CA GLU A 172 -40.78 3.31 30.67
C GLU A 172 -40.22 4.06 29.45
N ARG A 173 -38.91 3.97 29.24
CA ARG A 173 -38.24 4.61 28.10
C ARG A 173 -38.65 3.98 26.78
N ILE A 174 -38.81 2.66 26.74
CA ILE A 174 -39.24 1.92 25.54
C ILE A 174 -40.69 2.27 25.21
N ASN A 175 -41.58 2.28 26.22
CA ASN A 175 -43.00 2.61 26.03
C ASN A 175 -43.16 4.05 25.54
N ALA A 176 -42.47 5.02 26.15
CA ALA A 176 -42.49 6.41 25.69
C ALA A 176 -41.99 6.54 24.24
N LYS A 177 -40.97 5.78 23.86
CA LYS A 177 -40.44 5.78 22.49
C LYS A 177 -41.44 5.18 21.51
N HIS A 178 -42.14 4.11 21.89
CA HIS A 178 -43.20 3.47 21.10
C HIS A 178 -44.37 4.43 20.87
N GLU A 179 -44.84 5.11 21.91
CA GLU A 179 -45.90 6.11 21.82
C GLU A 179 -45.52 7.26 20.88
N ILE A 180 -44.29 7.76 21.00
CA ILE A 180 -43.77 8.80 20.11
C ILE A 180 -43.76 8.31 18.66
N THR A 181 -43.26 7.10 18.39
CA THR A 181 -43.23 6.55 17.03
C THR A 181 -44.63 6.34 16.46
N ASP A 182 -45.59 5.90 17.28
CA ASP A 182 -46.98 5.71 16.85
C ASP A 182 -47.64 7.04 16.50
N VAL A 183 -47.39 8.09 17.28
CA VAL A 183 -47.86 9.44 16.98
C VAL A 183 -47.26 9.96 15.67
N TYR A 184 -45.97 9.72 15.42
CA TYR A 184 -45.34 10.07 14.15
C TYR A 184 -45.94 9.29 12.97
N LEU A 185 -46.14 7.98 13.10
CA LEU A 185 -46.73 7.14 12.06
C LEU A 185 -48.19 7.50 11.76
N GLN A 186 -48.97 7.86 12.79
CA GLN A 186 -50.34 8.37 12.62
C GLN A 186 -50.36 9.74 11.93
N ARG A 187 -49.40 10.63 12.22
CA ARG A 187 -49.26 11.92 11.51
C ARG A 187 -48.89 11.75 10.04
N GLU A 188 -48.09 10.74 9.70
CA GLU A 188 -47.73 10.42 8.31
C GLU A 188 -48.79 9.57 7.57
N GLY A 189 -49.95 9.30 8.19
CA GLY A 189 -51.08 8.61 7.55
C GLY A 189 -50.83 7.13 7.23
N ARG A 190 -49.74 6.53 7.71
CA ARG A 190 -49.46 5.10 7.56
C ARG A 190 -49.95 4.36 8.80
N LYS A 191 -51.19 3.89 8.77
CA LYS A 191 -51.67 2.95 9.79
C LYS A 191 -50.90 1.64 9.66
N THR A 192 -50.36 1.17 10.78
CA THR A 192 -49.80 -0.18 10.93
C THR A 192 -50.96 -1.19 10.96
N ASN A 193 -50.96 -2.14 10.03
CA ASN A 193 -51.76 -3.37 10.13
C ASN A 193 -51.02 -4.40 10.98
#